data_AF-A0A940LI81-F1
#
_entry.id   AF-A0A940LI81-F1
#
_cell.length_a   1.000
_cell.length_b   1.000
_cell.length_c   1.000
_cell.angle_alpha   90.00
_cell.angle_beta   90.00
_cell.angle_gamma   90.00
#
_symmetry.space_group_name_H-M   'P 1'
#
loop_
_entity.id
_entity.type
_entity.pdbx_description
1 polymer ?
#
loop_
_entity_poly.entity_id
_entity_poly.type
_entity_poly.pdbx_seq_one_letter_code
_entity_poly.pdbx_strand_id
1 'polypeptide(L)'
;MTPALPDILRGNFLSLAIPAPVESQGEFMTGRVGVIALLSLLAAQEAERGTTARIWENAAIGAMLAEAADAYGPQYAEVAEVAAIEAVDLSLEGLDRANAALRRGLIALQEAVESAGDTARWKAINGLYAEMAERRKLELPPLPAR
;
A
#
# COMPACT_ATOMS: atom_id res chain seq x y z
N MET A 1 -11.82 11.13 -6.22
CA MET A 1 -11.57 10.73 -4.81
C MET A 1 -11.57 9.23 -4.74
N THR A 2 -10.49 8.62 -4.28
CA THR A 2 -10.46 7.19 -3.97
C THR A 2 -11.10 7.03 -2.58
N PRO A 3 -12.16 6.22 -2.43
CA PRO A 3 -12.84 6.06 -1.14
C PRO A 3 -11.89 5.44 -0.10
N ALA A 4 -11.93 5.95 1.13
CA ALA A 4 -11.13 5.38 2.21
C ALA A 4 -11.78 4.10 2.75
N LEU A 5 -11.00 3.29 3.46
CA LEU A 5 -11.48 2.05 4.06
C LEU A 5 -12.77 2.20 4.88
N PRO A 6 -12.92 3.24 5.74
CA PRO A 6 -14.16 3.45 6.48
C PRO A 6 -15.37 3.73 5.59
N ASP A 7 -15.17 4.39 4.44
CA ASP A 7 -16.24 4.69 3.50
C ASP A 7 -16.76 3.41 2.83
N ILE A 8 -15.86 2.51 2.46
CA ILE A 8 -16.19 1.20 1.88
C ILE A 8 -16.98 0.36 2.90
N LEU A 9 -16.49 0.27 4.14
CA LEU A 9 -17.16 -0.51 5.19
C LEU A 9 -18.53 0.06 5.55
N ARG A 10 -18.67 1.39 5.61
CA ARG A 10 -19.96 2.04 5.83
C ARG A 10 -20.93 1.77 4.67
N GLY A 11 -20.46 1.87 3.43
CA GLY A 11 -21.26 1.57 2.23
C GLY A 11 -21.75 0.13 2.20
N ASN A 12 -20.88 -0.83 2.55
CA ASN A 12 -21.24 -2.24 2.69
C ASN A 12 -22.36 -2.45 3.73
N PHE A 13 -22.22 -1.84 4.91
CA PHE A 13 -23.22 -1.93 5.96
C PHE A 13 -24.57 -1.35 5.52
N LEU A 14 -24.59 -0.14 4.95
CA LEU A 14 -25.82 0.50 4.48
C LEU A 14 -26.50 -0.34 3.37
N SER A 15 -25.73 -0.99 2.52
CA SER A 15 -26.24 -1.88 1.46
C SER A 15 -26.91 -3.15 1.99
N LEU A 16 -26.51 -3.62 3.18
CA LEU A 16 -27.18 -4.72 3.89
C LEU A 16 -28.41 -4.24 4.66
N ALA A 17 -28.34 -3.03 5.24
CA ALA A 17 -29.42 -2.47 6.06
C ALA A 17 -30.68 -2.14 5.25
N ILE A 18 -30.54 -1.85 3.95
CA ILE A 18 -31.65 -1.55 3.06
C ILE A 18 -32.04 -2.83 2.26
N PRO A 19 -33.24 -3.39 2.50
CA PRO A 19 -33.69 -4.57 1.76
C PRO A 19 -33.85 -4.22 0.28
N ALA A 20 -33.48 -5.16 -0.60
CA ALA A 20 -33.77 -5.01 -2.02
C ALA A 20 -35.28 -5.11 -2.29
N PRO A 21 -35.78 -4.52 -3.40
CA PRO A 21 -37.13 -4.74 -3.88
C PRO A 21 -37.46 -6.24 -3.95
N VAL A 22 -38.72 -6.59 -3.74
CA VAL A 22 -39.16 -7.99 -3.60
C VAL A 22 -38.90 -8.78 -4.89
N GLU A 23 -38.94 -8.09 -6.03
CA GLU A 23 -38.69 -8.60 -7.37
C GLU A 23 -37.20 -8.93 -7.61
N SER A 24 -36.30 -8.34 -6.82
CA SER A 24 -34.85 -8.54 -6.89
C SER A 24 -34.34 -9.50 -5.82
N GLN A 25 -35.23 -10.23 -5.15
CA GLN A 25 -34.87 -11.25 -4.17
C GLN A 25 -34.33 -12.50 -4.87
N GLY A 26 -33.49 -13.28 -4.18
CA GLY A 26 -32.86 -14.49 -4.75
C GLY A 26 -31.43 -14.25 -5.25
N GLU A 27 -31.15 -14.54 -6.52
CA GLU A 27 -29.79 -14.53 -7.08
C GLU A 27 -29.09 -13.17 -6.96
N PHE A 28 -29.80 -12.07 -7.20
CA PHE A 28 -29.24 -10.73 -7.02
C PHE A 28 -28.82 -10.47 -5.58
N MET A 29 -29.63 -10.89 -4.60
CA MET A 29 -29.30 -10.77 -3.19
C MET A 29 -28.09 -11.61 -2.80
N THR A 30 -27.99 -12.84 -3.30
CA THR A 30 -26.82 -13.70 -3.13
C THR A 30 -25.56 -13.05 -3.71
N GLY A 31 -25.64 -12.50 -4.92
CA GLY A 31 -24.54 -11.78 -5.56
C GLY A 31 -24.14 -10.53 -4.78
N ARG A 32 -25.12 -9.74 -4.32
CA ARG A 32 -24.90 -8.54 -3.50
C ARG A 32 -24.18 -8.87 -2.19
N VAL A 33 -24.64 -9.89 -1.46
CA VAL A 33 -23.98 -10.36 -0.23
C VAL A 33 -22.57 -10.88 -0.54
N GLY A 34 -22.38 -11.61 -1.65
CA GLY A 34 -21.06 -12.09 -2.08
C GLY A 34 -20.06 -10.97 -2.32
N VAL A 35 -20.45 -9.90 -3.03
CA VAL A 35 -19.59 -8.72 -3.26
C VAL A 35 -19.29 -7.99 -1.95
N ILE A 36 -20.28 -7.83 -1.07
CA ILE A 36 -20.08 -7.19 0.24
C ILE A 36 -19.12 -8.00 1.11
N ALA A 37 -19.22 -9.34 1.10
CA ALA A 37 -18.32 -10.22 1.82
C ALA A 37 -16.89 -10.13 1.26
N LEU A 38 -16.73 -10.13 -0.06
CA LEU A 38 -15.44 -9.93 -0.73
C LEU A 38 -14.81 -8.59 -0.32
N LEU A 39 -15.54 -7.48 -0.46
CA LEU A 39 -15.03 -6.16 -0.11
C LEU A 39 -14.67 -6.04 1.37
N SER A 40 -15.47 -6.63 2.26
CA SER A 40 -15.20 -6.65 3.69
C SER A 40 -13.95 -7.48 4.04
N LEU A 41 -13.71 -8.59 3.35
CA LEU A 41 -12.50 -9.40 3.51
C LEU A 41 -11.25 -8.64 3.04
N LEU A 42 -11.31 -8.02 1.85
CA LEU A 42 -10.19 -7.22 1.34
C LEU A 42 -9.92 -6.02 2.25
N ALA A 43 -10.97 -5.42 2.80
CA ALA A 43 -10.84 -4.34 3.76
C ALA A 43 -10.16 -4.78 5.07
N ALA A 44 -10.49 -5.98 5.56
CA ALA A 44 -9.83 -6.55 6.74
C ALA A 44 -8.33 -6.81 6.47
N GLN A 45 -8.00 -7.35 5.30
CA GLN A 45 -6.61 -7.56 4.90
C GLN A 45 -5.83 -6.23 4.82
N GLU A 46 -6.42 -5.17 4.27
CA GLU A 46 -5.78 -3.85 4.23
C GLU A 46 -5.59 -3.27 5.63
N ALA A 47 -6.56 -3.42 6.54
CA ALA A 47 -6.45 -2.95 7.92
C ALA A 47 -5.33 -3.66 8.68
N GLU A 48 -5.24 -4.99 8.58
CA GLU A 48 -4.26 -5.81 9.30
C GLU A 48 -2.87 -5.74 8.66
N ARG A 49 -2.79 -6.06 7.37
CA ARG A 49 -1.51 -6.23 6.66
C ARG A 49 -1.03 -4.94 6.01
N GLY A 50 -1.93 -4.05 5.60
CA GLY A 50 -1.57 -2.82 4.90
C GLY A 50 -0.70 -1.91 5.75
N THR A 51 -1.02 -1.77 7.05
CA THR A 51 -0.24 -0.97 8.01
C THR A 51 1.15 -1.58 8.24
N THR A 52 1.23 -2.89 8.50
CA THR A 52 2.52 -3.58 8.67
C THR A 52 3.38 -3.50 7.42
N ALA A 53 2.78 -3.68 6.24
CA ALA A 53 3.46 -3.54 4.97
C ALA A 53 3.99 -2.10 4.78
N ARG A 54 3.22 -1.08 5.17
CA ARG A 54 3.63 0.33 5.07
C ARG A 54 4.82 0.65 6.00
N ILE A 55 4.79 0.19 7.25
CA ILE A 55 5.90 0.38 8.19
C ILE A 55 7.17 -0.25 7.64
N TRP A 56 7.08 -1.51 7.19
CA TRP A 56 8.20 -2.21 6.57
C TRP A 56 8.72 -1.47 5.33
N GLU A 57 7.82 -1.01 4.47
CA GLU A 57 8.16 -0.32 3.23
C GLU A 57 8.90 0.99 3.51
N ASN A 58 8.43 1.79 4.47
CA ASN A 58 9.10 3.02 4.86
C ASN A 58 10.51 2.75 5.39
N ALA A 59 10.67 1.73 6.25
CA ALA A 59 11.97 1.35 6.76
C ALA A 59 12.92 0.86 5.65
N ALA A 60 12.44 0.02 4.73
CA ALA A 60 13.23 -0.54 3.65
C ALA A 60 13.69 0.54 2.64
N ILE A 61 12.80 1.46 2.26
CA ILE A 61 13.16 2.59 1.39
C ILE A 61 14.14 3.52 2.12
N GLY A 62 13.88 3.84 3.40
CA GLY A 62 14.76 4.68 4.21
C GLY A 62 16.19 4.12 4.29
N ALA A 63 16.33 2.82 4.52
CA ALA A 63 17.63 2.15 4.53
C ALA A 63 18.34 2.24 3.16
N MET A 64 17.61 1.99 2.06
CA MET A 64 18.17 2.09 0.70
C MET A 64 18.68 3.50 0.39
N LEU A 65 17.95 4.53 0.81
CA LEU A 65 18.35 5.92 0.63
C LEU A 65 19.55 6.31 1.49
N ALA A 66 19.57 5.89 2.76
CA ALA A 66 20.70 6.13 3.66
C ALA A 66 21.99 5.47 3.16
N GLU A 67 21.92 4.21 2.71
CA GLU A 67 23.07 3.50 2.12
C GLU A 67 23.60 4.18 0.85
N ALA A 68 22.73 4.81 0.07
CA ALA A 68 23.11 5.46 -1.18
C ALA A 68 23.74 6.85 -0.98
N ALA A 69 23.66 7.42 0.23
CA ALA A 69 24.05 8.80 0.49
C ALA A 69 25.54 9.06 0.23
N ASP A 70 26.41 8.12 0.58
CA ASP A 70 27.86 8.26 0.37
C ASP A 70 28.24 8.30 -1.12
N ALA A 71 27.49 7.59 -1.97
CA ALA A 71 27.79 7.45 -3.39
C ALA A 71 27.07 8.48 -4.28
N TYR A 72 25.85 8.87 -3.91
CA TYR A 72 24.97 9.71 -4.75
C TYR A 72 24.63 11.07 -4.12
N GLY A 73 25.00 11.29 -2.85
CA GLY A 73 24.93 12.58 -2.17
C GLY A 73 24.11 12.56 -0.87
N PRO A 74 24.39 13.48 0.07
CA PRO A 74 23.83 13.50 1.41
C PRO A 74 22.31 13.70 1.43
N GLN A 75 21.72 14.28 0.38
CA GLN A 75 20.28 14.52 0.28
C GLN A 75 19.44 13.25 0.44
N TYR A 76 19.97 12.07 0.11
CA TYR A 76 19.25 10.81 0.28
C TYR A 76 19.15 10.39 1.76
N ALA A 77 20.21 10.63 2.55
CA ALA A 77 20.15 10.45 4.00
C ALA A 77 19.19 11.45 4.65
N GLU A 78 19.20 12.72 4.21
CA GLU A 78 18.28 13.74 4.72
C GLU A 78 16.80 13.35 4.51
N VAL A 79 16.45 12.83 3.33
CA VAL A 79 15.10 12.32 3.05
C VAL A 79 14.75 11.15 3.98
N ALA A 80 15.68 10.22 4.20
CA ALA A 80 15.47 9.09 5.09
C ALA A 80 15.25 9.53 6.55
N GLU A 81 16.02 10.50 7.04
CA GLU A 81 15.90 11.05 8.39
C GLU A 81 14.57 11.77 8.61
N VAL A 82 14.17 12.65 7.68
CA VAL A 82 12.89 13.37 7.78
C VAL A 82 11.73 12.39 7.79
N ALA A 83 11.75 11.39 6.91
CA ALA A 83 10.71 10.37 6.89
C ALA A 83 10.69 9.49 8.14
N ALA A 84 11.84 9.23 8.77
CA ALA A 84 11.92 8.50 10.03
C ALA A 84 11.29 9.29 11.20
N ILE A 85 11.45 10.62 11.22
CA ILE A 85 10.79 11.49 12.19
C ILE A 85 9.28 11.47 11.98
N GLU A 86 8.82 11.58 10.72
CA GLU A 86 7.39 11.49 10.40
C GLU A 86 6.79 10.12 10.76
N ALA A 87 7.57 9.04 10.62
CA ALA A 87 7.14 7.68 10.95
C ALA A 87 6.99 7.42 12.46
N VAL A 88 7.36 8.36 13.34
CA VAL A 88 7.00 8.32 14.77
C VAL A 88 5.49 8.46 14.95
N ASP A 89 4.82 9.18 14.05
CA ASP A 89 3.37 9.19 13.96
C ASP A 89 2.88 7.91 13.26
N LEU A 90 2.43 6.95 14.07
CA LEU A 90 1.90 5.67 13.60
C LEU A 90 0.46 5.76 13.06
N SER A 91 -0.10 6.97 12.90
CA SER A 91 -1.35 7.14 12.16
C SER A 91 -1.17 6.76 10.69
N LEU A 92 -2.23 6.28 10.05
CA LEU A 92 -2.19 5.96 8.61
C LEU A 92 -1.76 7.17 7.76
N GLU A 93 -2.22 8.36 8.14
CA GLU A 93 -1.88 9.60 7.44
C GLU A 93 -0.39 9.94 7.60
N GLY A 94 0.18 9.80 8.79
CA GLY A 94 1.61 9.99 9.04
C GLY A 94 2.47 9.01 8.25
N LEU A 95 2.11 7.73 8.28
CA LEU A 95 2.79 6.67 7.52
C LEU A 95 2.72 6.89 6.00
N ASP A 96 1.58 7.37 5.49
CA ASP A 96 1.39 7.67 4.06
C ASP A 96 2.19 8.91 3.62
N ARG A 97 2.27 9.96 4.45
CA ARG A 97 3.13 11.13 4.18
C ARG A 97 4.61 10.74 4.09
N ALA A 98 5.10 10.00 5.08
CA ALA A 98 6.48 9.52 5.11
C ALA A 98 6.77 8.64 3.88
N ASN A 99 5.85 7.74 3.52
CA ASN A 99 6.00 6.89 2.35
C ASN A 99 6.05 7.68 1.04
N ALA A 100 5.22 8.72 0.90
CA ALA A 100 5.22 9.56 -0.28
C ALA A 100 6.55 10.32 -0.44
N ALA A 101 7.14 10.79 0.66
CA ALA A 101 8.46 11.42 0.65
C ALA A 101 9.56 10.41 0.24
N LEU A 102 9.57 9.24 0.87
CA LEU A 102 10.53 8.17 0.60
C LEU A 102 10.45 7.67 -0.85
N ARG A 103 9.25 7.47 -1.40
CA ARG A 103 9.06 7.05 -2.79
C ARG A 103 9.59 8.07 -3.78
N ARG A 104 9.42 9.36 -3.52
CA ARG A 104 10.03 10.42 -4.35
C ARG A 104 11.55 10.37 -4.28
N GLY A 105 12.13 10.16 -3.09
CA GLY A 105 13.56 9.95 -2.93
C GLY A 105 14.07 8.73 -3.70
N LEU A 106 13.33 7.61 -3.65
CA LEU A 106 13.70 6.38 -4.35
C LEU A 106 13.67 6.55 -5.88
N ILE A 107 12.70 7.30 -6.41
CA ILE A 107 12.65 7.64 -7.84
C ILE A 107 13.87 8.47 -8.23
N ALA A 108 14.21 9.51 -7.46
CA ALA A 108 15.40 10.33 -7.73
C ALA A 108 16.69 9.51 -7.65
N LEU A 109 16.79 8.58 -6.69
CA LEU A 109 17.92 7.67 -6.59
C LEU A 109 18.00 6.75 -7.82
N GLN A 110 16.86 6.19 -8.26
CA GLN A 110 16.79 5.35 -9.46
C GLN A 110 17.29 6.11 -10.70
N GLU A 111 16.87 7.36 -10.89
CA GLU A 111 17.33 8.22 -11.99
C GLU A 111 18.86 8.44 -11.95
N ALA A 112 19.41 8.68 -10.76
CA ALA A 112 20.85 8.87 -10.57
C ALA A 112 21.66 7.58 -10.83
N VAL A 113 21.15 6.45 -10.34
CA VAL A 113 21.73 5.11 -10.53
C VAL A 113 21.76 4.72 -12.01
N GLU A 114 20.65 4.97 -12.72
CA GLU A 114 20.55 4.71 -14.17
C GLU A 114 21.53 5.60 -14.95
N SER A 115 21.63 6.88 -14.58
CA SER A 115 22.57 7.83 -15.19
C SER A 115 24.03 7.44 -14.95
N ALA A 116 24.35 6.87 -13.78
CA ALA A 116 25.68 6.39 -13.42
C ALA A 116 26.02 5.02 -14.03
N GLY A 117 25.03 4.28 -14.54
CA GLY A 117 25.22 2.90 -15.02
C GLY A 117 25.50 1.89 -13.91
N ASP A 118 25.12 2.18 -12.67
CA ASP A 118 25.32 1.29 -11.52
C ASP A 118 24.30 0.13 -11.54
N THR A 119 24.66 -0.91 -12.28
CA THR A 119 23.81 -2.10 -12.42
C THR A 119 23.57 -2.85 -11.11
N ALA A 120 24.46 -2.71 -10.11
CA ALA A 120 24.31 -3.40 -8.84
C ALA A 120 23.22 -2.73 -8.00
N ARG A 121 23.25 -1.40 -7.87
CA ARG A 121 22.21 -0.64 -7.17
C ARG A 121 20.87 -0.72 -7.91
N TRP A 122 20.88 -0.67 -9.24
CA TRP A 122 19.66 -0.82 -10.05
C TRP A 122 18.94 -2.15 -9.77
N LYS A 123 19.69 -3.26 -9.68
CA LYS A 123 19.12 -4.57 -9.30
C LYS A 123 18.57 -4.57 -7.88
N ALA A 124 19.25 -3.92 -6.94
CA ALA A 124 18.81 -3.82 -5.56
C ALA A 124 17.48 -3.04 -5.45
N ILE A 125 17.34 -1.92 -6.15
CA ILE A 125 16.10 -1.13 -6.20
C ILE A 125 14.96 -1.93 -6.83
N ASN A 126 15.23 -2.64 -7.93
CA ASN A 126 14.21 -3.51 -8.55
C ASN A 126 13.79 -4.69 -7.65
N GLY A 127 14.74 -5.28 -6.92
CA GLY A 127 14.45 -6.30 -5.91
C GLY A 127 13.53 -5.76 -4.82
N LEU A 128 13.82 -4.54 -4.34
CA LEU A 128 12.96 -3.84 -3.38
C LEU A 128 11.54 -3.62 -3.94
N TYR A 129 11.39 -3.19 -5.19
CA TYR A 129 10.06 -3.04 -5.80
C TYR A 129 9.28 -4.36 -5.87
N ALA A 130 9.94 -5.47 -6.20
CA ALA A 130 9.30 -6.79 -6.21
C ALA A 130 8.84 -7.19 -4.81
N GLU A 131 9.68 -6.97 -3.80
CA GLU A 131 9.37 -7.21 -2.40
C GLU A 131 8.22 -6.35 -1.86
N MET A 132 8.14 -5.09 -2.27
CA MET A 132 7.03 -4.18 -1.96
C MET A 132 5.73 -4.68 -2.60
N ALA A 133 5.79 -5.11 -3.85
CA ALA A 133 4.63 -5.64 -4.56
C ALA A 133 4.11 -6.93 -3.90
N GLU A 134 4.99 -7.84 -3.50
CA GLU A 134 4.62 -9.08 -2.82
C GLU A 134 3.85 -8.82 -1.53
N ARG A 135 4.38 -7.94 -0.68
CA ARG A 135 3.76 -7.63 0.63
C ARG A 135 2.40 -6.96 0.51
N ARG A 136 2.17 -6.24 -0.59
CA ARG A 136 0.91 -5.55 -0.91
C ARG A 136 -0.15 -6.43 -1.57
N LYS A 137 0.13 -7.70 -1.88
CA LYS A 137 -0.84 -8.59 -2.51
C LYS A 137 -2.04 -8.83 -1.60
N LEU A 138 -3.24 -8.57 -2.11
CA LEU A 138 -4.47 -9.00 -1.45
C LEU A 138 -4.83 -10.41 -1.93
N GLU A 139 -5.21 -11.27 -0.99
CA GLU A 139 -5.67 -12.62 -1.27
C GLU A 139 -7.16 -12.58 -1.61
N LEU A 140 -7.47 -13.00 -2.84
CA LEU A 140 -8.86 -13.15 -3.25
C LEU A 140 -9.43 -14.43 -2.60
N PRO A 141 -10.63 -14.36 -2.01
CA PRO A 141 -11.32 -15.56 -1.57
C PRO A 141 -11.63 -16.44 -2.80
N PRO A 142 -11.85 -17.75 -2.62
CA PRO A 142 -12.34 -18.60 -3.69
C PRO A 142 -13.64 -17.99 -4.25
N LEU A 143 -13.60 -17.56 -5.51
CA LEU A 143 -14.78 -17.04 -6.17
C LEU A 143 -15.77 -18.20 -6.34
N PRO A 144 -17.07 -18.01 -6.06
CA PRO A 144 -18.04 -19.06 -6.26
C PRO A 144 -17.96 -19.55 -7.70
N ALA A 145 -17.81 -20.87 -7.87
CA ALA A 145 -17.89 -21.49 -9.18
C ALA A 145 -19.25 -21.14 -9.80
N ARG A 146 -19.23 -20.75 -11.08
CA ARG A 146 -20.46 -20.53 -11.86
C ARG A 146 -21.28 -21.80 -11.93
#